data_AF-A0AAE8QIG2-F1
#
_entry.id   AF-A0AAE8QIG2-F1
#
_cell.length_a   1.000
_cell.length_b   1.000
_cell.length_c   1.000
_cell.angle_alpha   90.00
_cell.angle_beta   90.00
_cell.angle_gamma   90.00
#
_symmetry.space_group_name_H-M   'P 1'
#
loop_
_entity.id
_entity.type
_entity.pdbx_description
1 polymer ?
#
loop_
_entity_poly.entity_id
_entity_poly.type
_entity_poly.pdbx_seq_one_letter_code
_entity_poly.pdbx_strand_id
1 'polypeptide(L)' 'MAIILESITHVWFAGRMIPPGEVFSADDAFATKLIEGGSAKVANAVDSKDEQPKSRRVKKVDDDHE' A
#
# COMPACT_ATOMS: atom_id res chain seq x y z
N MET A 1 -1.68 -18.14 3.80
CA MET A 1 -1.20 -17.16 4.79
C MET A 1 -0.94 -15.87 4.03
N ALA A 2 -1.36 -14.72 4.57
CA ALA A 2 -1.15 -13.44 3.90
C ALA A 2 0.21 -12.88 4.30
N ILE A 3 1.03 -12.51 3.31
CA ILE A 3 2.32 -11.84 3.50
C ILE A 3 2.13 -10.37 3.18
N ILE A 4 2.67 -9.50 4.03
CA ILE A 4 2.71 -8.06 3.79
C ILE A 4 3.97 -7.74 2.99
N LEU A 5 3.79 -7.06 1.86
CA LEU A 5 4.84 -6.72 0.92
C LEU A 5 4.88 -5.22 0.69
N GLU A 6 6.08 -4.68 0.50
CA GLU A 6 6.30 -3.35 -0.03
C GLU A 6 6.67 -3.48 -1.51
N SER A 7 5.88 -2.87 -2.37
CA SER A 7 6.13 -2.85 -3.81
C SER A 7 7.41 -2.08 -4.13
N ILE A 8 8.26 -2.64 -4.98
CA ILE A 8 9.48 -1.97 -5.48
C ILE A 8 9.20 -1.37 -6.86
N THR A 9 8.34 -2.03 -7.64
CA THR A 9 7.90 -1.61 -8.97
C THR A 9 6.37 -1.52 -9.03
N HIS A 10 5.82 -1.19 -10.21
CA HIS A 10 4.38 -1.28 -10.43
C HIS A 10 3.94 -2.75 -10.44
N VAL A 11 3.08 -3.12 -9.51
CA VAL A 11 2.56 -4.49 -9.38
C VAL A 11 1.07 -4.50 -9.69
N TRP A 12 0.62 -5.30 -10.66
CA TRP A 12 -0.81 -5.51 -10.89
C TRP A 12 -1.34 -6.59 -9.94
N PHE A 13 -2.24 -6.22 -9.04
CA PHE A 13 -2.79 -7.13 -8.05
C PHE A 13 -4.26 -6.82 -7.73
N ALA A 14 -5.09 -7.86 -7.63
CA ALA A 14 -6.52 -7.76 -7.31
C ALA A 14 -7.30 -6.74 -8.18
N GLY A 15 -6.95 -6.63 -9.46
CA GLY A 15 -7.63 -5.73 -10.41
C GLY A 15 -7.23 -4.26 -10.29
N ARG A 16 -6.20 -3.92 -9.51
CA ARG A 16 -5.61 -2.58 -9.45
C ARG A 16 -4.09 -2.61 -9.62
N MET A 17 -3.54 -1.48 -10.03
CA MET A 17 -2.09 -1.27 -10.07
C MET A 17 -1.64 -0.72 -8.72
N ILE A 18 -0.70 -1.42 -8.08
CA ILE A 18 -0.02 -1.00 -6.86
C ILE A 18 1.24 -0.23 -7.31
N PRO A 19 1.34 1.08 -7.00
CA PRO A 19 2.52 1.88 -7.29
C PRO A 19 3.68 1.49 -6.36
N PRO A 20 4.94 1.68 -6.80
CA PRO A 20 6.12 1.40 -5.97
C PRO A 20 6.10 2.20 -4.65
N GLY A 21 6.49 1.56 -3.56
CA GLY A 21 6.46 2.09 -2.19
C GLY A 21 5.14 1.86 -1.46
N GLU A 22 4.07 1.41 -2.14
CA GLU A 22 2.83 1.04 -1.48
C GLU A 22 2.95 -0.35 -0.86
N VAL A 23 2.42 -0.48 0.36
CA VAL A 23 2.37 -1.72 1.12
C VAL A 23 1.03 -2.42 0.86
N PHE A 24 1.07 -3.72 0.54
CA PHE A 24 -0.11 -4.52 0.26
C PHE A 24 0.04 -5.94 0.80
N SER A 25 -1.09 -6.61 1.01
CA SER A 25 -1.15 -8.01 1.45
C SER A 25 -1.43 -8.93 0.27
N ALA A 26 -0.64 -9.98 0.12
CA ALA A 26 -0.85 -11.01 -0.91
C ALA A 26 -0.71 -12.42 -0.34
N ASP A 27 -1.26 -13.40 -1.05
CA ASP A 27 -1.07 -14.81 -0.72
C ASP A 27 0.40 -15.23 -0.86
N ASP A 28 0.83 -16.14 0.01
CA ASP A 28 2.19 -16.71 0.09
C ASP A 28 2.81 -17.07 -1.29
N ALA A 29 2.05 -17.76 -2.14
CA ALA A 29 2.52 -18.18 -3.46
C ALA A 29 2.74 -17.00 -4.43
N PHE A 30 1.91 -15.96 -4.36
CA PHE A 30 2.07 -14.77 -5.19
C PHE A 30 3.18 -13.87 -4.64
N ALA A 31 3.23 -13.70 -3.32
CA ALA A 31 4.25 -12.96 -2.62
C ALA A 31 5.66 -13.48 -2.92
N THR A 32 5.85 -14.79 -2.86
CA THR A 32 7.13 -15.44 -3.18
C THR A 32 7.58 -15.10 -4.60
N LYS A 33 6.70 -15.19 -5.60
CA LYS A 33 7.03 -14.83 -6.99
C LYS A 33 7.46 -13.37 -7.14
N LEU A 34 6.81 -12.47 -6.43
CA LEU A 34 7.16 -11.04 -6.49
C LEU A 34 8.52 -10.75 -5.84
N ILE A 35 8.85 -11.46 -4.76
CA ILE A 35 10.15 -11.35 -4.08
C ILE A 35 11.26 -11.92 -4.95
N GLU A 36 11.08 -13.13 -5.49
CA GLU A 36 12.04 -13.76 -6.39
C GLU A 36 12.26 -12.94 -7.67
N GLY A 37 11.19 -12.34 -8.19
CA GLY A 37 11.24 -11.44 -9.34
C GLY A 37 11.74 -10.03 -9.03
N GLY A 38 12.11 -9.71 -7.78
CA GLY A 38 12.59 -8.39 -7.37
C GLY A 38 11.57 -7.25 -7.53
N SER A 39 10.28 -7.58 -7.66
CA SER A 39 9.19 -6.61 -7.83
C SER A 39 8.57 -6.15 -6.51
N ALA A 40 8.76 -6.92 -5.44
CA ALA A 40 8.37 -6.54 -4.08
C ALA A 40 9.38 -7.09 -3.06
N LYS A 41 9.39 -6.54 -1.86
CA LYS A 41 10.13 -7.07 -0.70
C LYS A 41 9.15 -7.36 0.44
N VAL A 42 9.50 -8.31 1.31
CA VAL A 42 8.74 -8.53 2.55
C VAL A 42 8.80 -7.23 3.35
N ALA A 43 7.64 -6.63 3.58
CA ALA A 43 7.55 -5.55 4.53
C ALA A 43 7.73 -6.21 5.89
N ASN A 44 8.88 -5.95 6.56
CA ASN A 44 9.03 -6.34 7.95
C ASN A 44 7.82 -5.78 8.67
N ALA A 45 7.03 -6.67 9.28
CA ALA A 45 5.92 -6.28 10.12
C ALA A 45 6.51 -5.45 11.27
N VAL A 46 6.64 -4.15 11.06
CA VAL A 46 6.73 -3.19 12.15
C VAL A 46 5.34 -3.25 12.75
N ASP A 47 5.32 -3.86 13.92
CA ASP A 47 4.28 -3.94 14.92
C ASP A 47 2.95 -3.29 14.58
N SER A 48 1.88 -4.06 14.81
CA SER A 48 0.53 -3.53 14.91
C SER A 48 0.53 -2.25 15.76
N LYS A 49 0.02 -1.16 15.16
CA LYS A 49 -0.11 0.22 15.65
C LYS A 49 1.02 1.13 15.16
N ASP A 50 0.81 1.80 14.04
CA ASP A 50 0.89 3.26 14.02
C ASP A 50 0.24 3.79 12.73
N GLU A 51 -0.76 4.65 12.95
CA GLU A 51 -1.30 5.65 12.03
C GLU A 51 -1.31 5.34 10.52
N GLN A 52 -2.47 4.88 10.04
CA GLN A 52 -3.03 5.55 8.86
C GLN A 52 -3.31 7.01 9.27
N PRO A 53 -2.60 8.04 8.76
CA PRO A 53 -3.20 9.36 8.76
C PRO A 53 -4.39 9.28 7.81
N LYS A 54 -5.57 9.15 8.42
CA LYS A 54 -6.87 9.33 7.80
C LYS A 54 -6.75 10.46 6.79
N SER A 55 -6.95 10.14 5.51
CA SER A 55 -7.17 11.11 4.46
C SER A 55 -8.37 11.97 4.86
N ARG A 56 -8.11 13.06 5.59
CA ARG A 56 -9.13 14.00 6.03
C ARG A 56 -9.30 15.00 4.92
N ARG A 57 -10.06 14.57 3.90
CA ARG A 57 -10.74 15.46 2.96
C ARG A 57 -11.60 16.40 3.79
N VAL A 58 -11.15 17.64 3.99
CA VAL A 58 -12.02 18.74 4.43
C VAL A 58 -12.09 19.73 3.28
N LYS A 59 -13.18 19.63 2.52
CA LYS A 59 -13.70 20.70 1.68
C LYS A 59 -14.73 21.45 2.52
N LYS A 60 -14.44 22.71 2.82
CA LYS A 60 -15.36 23.82 3.18
C LYS A 60 -14.59 25.05 2.67
N VAL A 61 -14.92 25.78 1.59
CA VAL A 61 -16.16 26.42 1.13
C VAL A 61 -16.94 27.11 2.24
N ASP A 62 -16.58 28.37 2.46
CA ASP A 62 -17.37 29.52 2.90
C ASP A 62 -16.53 30.71 2.34
N ASP A 63 -16.92 31.45 1.28
CA ASP A 63 -18.03 32.42 1.09
C ASP A 63 -17.95 33.65 2.03
N ASP A 64 -18.26 34.83 1.48
CA ASP A 64 -18.36 36.18 2.09
C ASP A 64 -17.04 37.00 2.23
N HIS A 65 -16.75 38.00 1.39
CA HIS A 65 -17.28 39.39 1.26
C HIS A 65 -16.73 40.38 2.31
N GLU A 66 -15.84 41.28 1.87
CA GLU A 66 -15.85 42.74 2.14
C GLU A 66 -14.95 43.47 1.12
#